data_AF-A0A0F9ISV7-F1
#
_entry.id   AF-A0A0F9ISV7-F1
#
_cell.length_a   1.000
_cell.length_b   1.000
_cell.length_c   1.000
_cell.angle_alpha   90.00
_cell.angle_beta   90.00
_cell.angle_gamma   90.00
#
_symmetry.space_group_name_H-M   'P 1'
#
loop_
_entity.id
_entity.type
_entity.pdbx_description
1 polymer ?
#
loop_
_entity_poly.entity_id
_entity_poly.type
_entity_poly.pdbx_seq_one_letter_code
_entity_poly.pdbx_strand_id
1 'polypeptide(L)'
;MDFNFLFSPDTIITSISTNLNISSQQIGATIKLLEEDNSIPFIARYRKDITNNLNEIQLRDIKHEWDYLNSLNDLKKHVYGSIDEQKVAAGDEACPIIVVCHTAQVPDSLGVYGNQVGQSS
;
A
#
# COMPACT_ATOMS: atom_id res chain seq x y z
N MET A 1 -3.75 -19.48 2.48
CA MET A 1 -4.29 -18.32 1.74
C MET A 1 -3.09 -17.60 1.16
N ASP A 2 -2.98 -17.57 -0.17
CA ASP A 2 -1.85 -16.95 -0.84
C ASP A 2 -1.96 -15.42 -0.79
N PHE A 3 -1.11 -14.79 0.01
CA PHE A 3 -1.11 -13.33 0.21
C PHE A 3 -0.78 -12.55 -1.08
N ASN A 4 -0.13 -13.18 -2.05
CA ASN A 4 0.13 -12.61 -3.38
C ASN A 4 -1.16 -12.22 -4.13
N PHE A 5 -2.29 -12.87 -3.82
CA PHE A 5 -3.57 -12.51 -4.43
C PHE A 5 -4.03 -11.10 -4.03
N LEU A 6 -3.72 -10.64 -2.81
CA LEU A 6 -4.11 -9.30 -2.32
C LEU A 6 -3.33 -8.16 -2.99
N PHE A 7 -2.24 -8.50 -3.67
CA PHE A 7 -1.31 -7.57 -4.29
C PHE A 7 -1.37 -7.57 -5.82
N SER A 8 -2.36 -8.28 -6.38
CA SER A 8 -2.51 -8.46 -7.82
C SER A 8 -3.07 -7.20 -8.51
N PRO A 9 -2.66 -6.92 -9.76
CA PRO A 9 -3.11 -5.74 -10.50
C PRO A 9 -4.64 -5.71 -10.71
N ASP A 10 -5.28 -6.86 -10.88
CA ASP A 10 -6.74 -6.96 -11.04
C ASP A 10 -7.52 -6.47 -9.81
N THR A 11 -7.00 -6.72 -8.61
CA THR A 11 -7.58 -6.23 -7.35
C THR A 11 -7.50 -4.71 -7.27
N ILE A 12 -6.36 -4.14 -7.67
CA ILE A 12 -6.14 -2.68 -7.72
C ILE A 12 -7.13 -2.04 -8.70
N ILE A 13 -7.26 -2.58 -9.92
CA ILE A 13 -8.20 -2.07 -10.93
C ILE A 13 -9.64 -2.11 -10.39
N THR A 14 -10.02 -3.18 -9.69
CA THR A 14 -11.36 -3.33 -9.11
C THR A 14 -11.61 -2.31 -7.99
N SER A 15 -10.61 -2.06 -7.14
CA SER A 15 -10.69 -1.00 -6.11
C SER A 15 -10.84 0.39 -6.72
N ILE A 16 -10.06 0.73 -7.75
CA ILE A 16 -10.17 2.02 -8.45
C ILE A 16 -11.53 2.17 -9.12
N SER A 17 -12.01 1.09 -9.77
CA SER A 17 -13.32 1.05 -10.41
C SER A 17 -14.44 1.39 -9.43
N THR A 18 -14.36 0.87 -8.21
CA THR A 18 -15.36 1.13 -7.16
C THR A 18 -15.25 2.55 -6.60
N ASN A 19 -14.04 3.09 -6.43
CA ASN A 19 -13.83 4.44 -5.91
C ASN A 19 -14.22 5.56 -6.89
N LEU A 20 -13.85 5.41 -8.16
CA LEU A 20 -14.10 6.42 -9.20
C LEU A 20 -15.40 6.18 -9.97
N ASN A 21 -16.08 5.05 -9.74
CA ASN A 21 -17.27 4.62 -10.46
C ASN A 21 -17.06 4.56 -11.99
N ILE A 22 -15.87 4.09 -12.40
CA ILE A 22 -15.45 3.92 -13.80
C ILE A 22 -15.31 2.42 -14.08
N SER A 23 -15.62 1.98 -15.30
CA SER A 23 -15.47 0.55 -15.65
C SER A 23 -14.01 0.09 -15.56
N SER A 24 -13.79 -1.10 -15.01
CA SER A 24 -12.47 -1.74 -14.95
C SER A 24 -11.83 -1.88 -16.33
N GLN A 25 -12.61 -2.05 -17.40
CA GLN A 25 -12.10 -2.08 -18.77
C GLN A 25 -11.52 -0.73 -19.21
N GLN A 26 -12.17 0.38 -18.85
CA GLN A 26 -11.69 1.73 -19.18
C GLN A 26 -10.42 2.07 -18.40
N ILE A 27 -10.37 1.66 -17.13
CA ILE A 27 -9.18 1.82 -16.27
C ILE A 27 -8.03 1.00 -16.86
N GLY A 28 -8.24 -0.28 -17.16
CA GLY A 28 -7.22 -1.15 -17.75
C GLY A 28 -6.69 -0.63 -19.09
N ALA A 29 -7.57 -0.12 -19.96
CA ALA A 29 -7.17 0.53 -21.21
C ALA A 29 -6.34 1.79 -20.98
N THR A 30 -6.74 2.60 -19.99
CA THR A 30 -6.01 3.82 -19.60
C THR A 30 -4.62 3.50 -19.05
N ILE A 31 -4.50 2.52 -18.15
CA ILE A 31 -3.22 2.08 -17.59
C ILE A 31 -2.30 1.56 -18.68
N LYS A 32 -2.79 0.71 -19.61
CA LYS A 32 -1.99 0.25 -20.75
C LYS A 32 -1.43 1.41 -21.58
N LEU A 33 -2.24 2.41 -21.88
CA LEU A 33 -1.78 3.58 -22.61
C LEU A 33 -0.72 4.37 -21.82
N LEU A 34 -0.88 4.48 -20.50
CA LEU A 34 0.08 5.14 -19.62
C LEU A 34 1.41 4.37 -19.50
N GLU A 35 1.37 3.03 -19.60
CA GLU A 35 2.58 2.19 -19.66
C GLU A 35 3.31 2.30 -20.99
N GLU A 36 2.61 2.60 -22.08
CA GLU A 36 3.19 2.92 -23.40
C GLU A 36 3.81 4.34 -23.46
N ASP A 37 4.15 4.94 -22.33
CA ASP A 37 4.73 6.29 -22.17
C ASP A 37 3.82 7.42 -22.71
N ASN A 38 2.52 7.17 -22.92
CA ASN A 38 1.62 8.22 -23.36
C ASN A 38 1.31 9.19 -22.22
N SER A 39 1.40 10.48 -22.53
CA SER A 39 1.02 11.55 -21.59
C SER A 39 -0.50 11.68 -21.46
N ILE A 40 -0.98 12.00 -20.25
CA ILE A 40 -2.41 12.27 -19.97
C ILE A 40 -3.06 13.24 -20.97
N PRO A 41 -2.49 14.43 -21.27
CA PRO A 41 -3.09 15.36 -22.25
C PRO A 41 -3.14 14.79 -23.67
N PHE A 42 -2.22 13.89 -24.03
CA PHE A 42 -2.24 13.20 -25.32
C PHE A 42 -3.38 12.18 -25.38
N ILE A 43 -3.52 11.35 -24.32
CA ILE A 43 -4.60 10.37 -24.22
C ILE A 43 -5.98 11.06 -24.27
N ALA A 44 -6.13 12.16 -23.52
CA ALA A 44 -7.36 12.95 -23.46
C ALA A 44 -7.77 13.59 -24.81
N ARG A 45 -6.82 13.85 -25.72
CA ARG A 45 -7.08 14.45 -27.03
C ARG A 45 -7.21 13.44 -28.15
N TYR A 46 -6.36 12.41 -28.16
CA TYR A 46 -6.18 11.53 -29.33
C TYR A 46 -6.61 10.09 -29.09
N ARG A 47 -6.89 9.69 -27.83
CA ARG A 47 -7.20 8.30 -27.46
C ARG A 47 -8.52 8.17 -26.68
N LYS A 48 -9.43 9.14 -26.84
CA LYS A 48 -10.76 9.13 -26.20
C LYS A 48 -11.64 7.96 -26.62
N ASP A 49 -11.55 7.51 -27.87
CA ASP A 49 -12.32 6.34 -28.33
C ASP A 49 -11.94 5.06 -27.58
N ILE A 50 -10.66 4.89 -27.25
CA ILE A 50 -10.15 3.67 -26.59
C ILE A 50 -10.50 3.66 -25.11
N THR A 51 -10.49 4.82 -24.46
CA THR A 51 -10.87 4.97 -23.05
C THR A 51 -12.38 5.16 -22.84
N ASN A 52 -13.16 5.14 -23.92
CA ASN A 52 -14.61 5.36 -23.91
C ASN A 52 -14.99 6.75 -23.34
N ASN A 53 -14.40 7.80 -23.91
CA ASN A 53 -14.63 9.22 -23.64
C ASN A 53 -14.25 9.74 -22.24
N LEU A 54 -13.23 9.15 -21.59
CA LEU A 54 -12.71 9.70 -20.35
C LEU A 54 -12.15 11.13 -20.52
N ASN A 55 -12.40 11.97 -19.53
CA ASN A 55 -11.90 13.35 -19.49
C ASN A 55 -10.51 13.43 -18.86
N GLU A 56 -9.78 14.51 -19.14
CA GLU A 56 -8.42 14.73 -18.59
C GLU A 56 -8.38 14.63 -17.07
N ILE A 57 -9.40 15.17 -16.39
CA ILE A 57 -9.54 15.10 -14.92
C ILE A 57 -9.64 13.63 -14.47
N GLN A 58 -10.53 12.85 -15.09
CA GLN A 58 -10.72 11.44 -14.75
C GLN A 58 -9.46 10.60 -15.02
N LEU A 59 -8.75 10.87 -16.12
CA LEU A 59 -7.49 10.20 -16.43
C LEU A 59 -6.41 10.50 -15.38
N ARG A 60 -6.38 11.74 -14.88
CA ARG A 60 -5.49 12.15 -13.78
C ARG A 60 -5.86 11.45 -12.48
N ASP A 61 -7.14 11.38 -12.15
CA ASP A 61 -7.62 10.70 -10.94
C ASP A 61 -7.28 9.21 -10.98
N ILE A 62 -7.49 8.54 -12.13
CA ILE A 62 -7.10 7.13 -12.33
C ILE A 62 -5.60 6.94 -12.12
N LYS A 63 -4.76 7.79 -12.73
CA LYS A 63 -3.30 7.71 -12.58
C LYS A 63 -2.88 7.88 -11.13
N HIS A 64 -3.44 8.89 -10.46
CA HIS A 64 -3.13 9.18 -9.07
C HIS A 64 -3.50 8.01 -8.14
N GLU A 65 -4.71 7.47 -8.29
CA GLU A 65 -5.16 6.35 -7.47
C GLU A 65 -4.37 5.06 -7.75
N TRP A 66 -4.02 4.83 -9.01
CA TRP A 66 -3.14 3.72 -9.40
C TRP A 66 -1.76 3.81 -8.74
N ASP A 67 -1.09 4.95 -8.85
CA ASP A 67 0.23 5.16 -8.26
C ASP A 67 0.18 5.06 -6.73
N TYR A 68 -0.87 5.62 -6.11
CA TYR A 68 -1.07 5.55 -4.67
C TYR A 68 -1.25 4.10 -4.18
N LEU A 69 -2.16 3.35 -4.80
CA LEU A 69 -2.40 1.95 -4.44
C LEU A 69 -1.19 1.07 -4.70
N ASN A 70 -0.45 1.32 -5.79
CA ASN A 70 0.76 0.57 -6.08
C ASN A 70 1.87 0.86 -5.05
N SER A 71 2.04 2.13 -4.65
CA SER A 71 3.00 2.51 -3.60
C SER A 71 2.67 1.84 -2.25
N LEU A 72 1.38 1.79 -1.90
CA LEU A 72 0.92 1.05 -0.71
C LEU A 72 1.14 -0.46 -0.85
N ASN A 73 0.98 -1.00 -2.05
CA ASN A 73 1.22 -2.41 -2.36
C ASN A 73 2.70 -2.76 -2.14
N ASP A 74 3.61 -1.95 -2.65
CA ASP A 74 5.05 -2.13 -2.47
C ASP A 74 5.46 -2.00 -1.00
N LEU A 75 4.90 -1.03 -0.27
CA LEU A 75 5.16 -0.91 1.17
C LEU A 75 4.69 -2.15 1.94
N LYS A 76 3.48 -2.66 1.62
CA LYS A 76 2.97 -3.90 2.21
C LYS A 76 3.89 -5.07 1.89
N LYS A 77 4.25 -5.28 0.62
CA LYS A 77 5.18 -6.34 0.20
C LYS A 77 6.50 -6.26 0.96
N HIS A 78 7.05 -5.06 1.14
CA HIS A 78 8.28 -4.87 1.90
C HIS A 78 8.13 -5.28 3.37
N VAL A 79 7.05 -4.84 4.03
CA VAL A 79 6.76 -5.24 5.42
C VAL A 79 6.58 -6.75 5.52
N TYR A 80 5.84 -7.39 4.60
CA TYR A 80 5.66 -8.83 4.59
C TYR A 80 6.95 -9.61 4.30
N GLY A 81 7.81 -9.12 3.40
CA GLY A 81 9.13 -9.68 3.14
C GLY A 81 9.98 -9.71 4.41
N SER A 82 10.05 -8.59 5.13
CA SER A 82 10.77 -8.48 6.40
C SER A 82 10.20 -9.39 7.52
N ILE A 83 8.94 -9.81 7.42
CA ILE A 83 8.32 -10.77 8.35
C ILE A 83 8.71 -12.21 7.98
N ASP A 84 8.76 -12.54 6.70
CA ASP A 84 9.16 -13.86 6.22
C ASP A 84 10.66 -14.13 6.49
N GLU A 85 11.50 -13.14 6.24
CA GLU A 85 12.93 -13.19 6.56
C GLU A 85 13.19 -13.39 8.06
N GLN A 86 12.38 -12.76 8.93
CA GLN A 86 12.45 -12.95 10.37
C GLN A 86 11.94 -14.32 10.83
N LYS A 87 11.00 -14.94 10.10
CA LYS A 87 10.58 -16.33 10.37
C LYS A 87 11.66 -17.36 10.02
N VAL A 88 12.52 -17.05 9.06
CA VAL A 88 13.65 -17.93 8.69
C VAL A 88 14.82 -17.82 9.67
N ALA A 89 15.04 -16.66 10.28
CA ALA A 89 16.15 -16.43 11.22
C ALA A 89 15.87 -16.90 12.66
N ALA A 90 14.60 -16.98 13.06
CA ALA A 90 14.20 -17.56 14.34
C ALA A 90 13.85 -19.04 14.13
N GLY A 91 14.84 -19.91 14.32
CA GLY A 91 14.60 -21.34 14.43
C GLY A 91 13.48 -21.60 15.44
N ASP A 92 12.63 -22.57 15.09
CA ASP A 92 11.62 -23.25 15.90
C ASP A 92 11.54 -22.74 17.35
N GLU A 93 10.39 -22.12 17.68
CA GLU A 93 9.92 -21.68 19.01
C GLU A 93 9.88 -20.16 19.36
N ALA A 94 8.63 -19.66 19.33
CA ALA A 94 8.07 -18.47 20.00
C ALA A 94 8.38 -17.05 19.47
N CYS A 95 7.39 -16.45 18.77
CA CYS A 95 6.62 -15.29 19.30
C CYS A 95 5.65 -14.68 18.26
N PRO A 96 4.36 -14.48 18.57
CA PRO A 96 3.43 -13.72 17.72
C PRO A 96 3.59 -12.22 18.03
N ILE A 97 4.69 -11.60 17.60
CA ILE A 97 4.94 -10.17 17.91
C ILE A 97 4.30 -9.20 16.91
N ILE A 98 3.78 -9.67 15.77
CA ILE A 98 3.26 -8.75 14.72
C ILE A 98 1.73 -8.81 14.65
N VAL A 99 1.08 -8.75 15.81
CA VAL A 99 -0.30 -8.25 15.94
C VAL A 99 -0.36 -7.38 17.21
N VAL A 100 0.34 -6.26 17.22
CA VAL A 100 0.02 -5.15 18.13
C VAL A 100 0.02 -3.86 17.32
N CYS A 101 -1.05 -3.64 16.56
CA CYS A 101 -1.32 -2.35 15.94
C CYS A 101 -2.67 -1.76 16.38
N HIS A 102 -3.25 -2.23 17.48
CA HIS A 102 -4.43 -1.60 18.07
C HIS A 102 -4.41 -1.81 19.59
N THR A 103 -4.61 -0.71 20.32
CA THR A 103 -4.74 -0.58 21.79
C THR A 103 -3.51 -0.90 22.65
N ALA A 104 -2.65 0.10 22.86
CA ALA A 104 -1.89 0.21 24.10
C ALA A 104 -2.08 1.63 24.66
N GLN A 105 -3.16 1.79 25.44
CA GLN A 105 -3.26 2.80 26.48
C GLN A 105 -2.00 2.69 27.34
N VAL A 106 -1.28 3.78 27.60
CA VAL A 106 -0.14 3.79 28.52
C VAL A 106 -0.67 4.11 29.92
N PRO A 107 -0.84 3.15 30.85
CA PRO A 107 -0.96 3.48 32.26
C PRO A 107 0.44 3.72 32.83
N ASP A 108 0.74 4.99 33.03
CA ASP A 108 1.88 5.47 33.79
C ASP A 108 1.65 5.16 35.28
N SER A 109 2.20 4.07 35.80
CA SER A 109 2.49 3.92 37.24
C SER A 109 3.29 2.65 37.54
N LEU A 110 4.16 2.78 38.56
CA LEU A 110 5.03 1.78 39.22
C LEU A 110 6.37 1.57 38.49
N GLY A 111 7.57 1.79 39.04
CA GLY A 111 8.02 2.04 40.41
C GLY A 111 9.42 1.43 40.60
N VAL A 112 10.34 2.19 41.21
CA VAL A 112 11.46 1.76 42.07
C VAL A 112 12.57 0.85 41.50
N TYR A 113 13.70 1.47 41.15
CA TYR A 113 15.08 1.01 41.47
C TYR A 113 15.87 2.31 41.72
N GLY A 114 16.46 2.63 42.88
CA GLY A 114 17.19 1.76 43.80
C GLY A 114 18.68 1.79 43.45
N ASN A 115 19.38 2.91 43.69
CA ASN A 115 20.84 2.87 43.83
C ASN A 115 21.35 4.01 44.72
N GLN A 116 21.95 3.64 45.85
CA GLN A 116 22.75 4.52 46.70
C GLN A 116 24.20 4.34 46.29
N VAL A 117 24.98 5.42 46.15
CA VAL A 117 26.25 5.67 46.85
C VAL A 117 26.97 6.90 46.27
N GLY A 118 27.50 7.75 47.15
CA GLY A 118 28.78 8.42 46.93
C GLY A 118 28.76 9.93 46.62
N GLN A 119 29.03 10.74 47.65
CA GLN A 119 30.02 11.84 47.77
C GLN A 119 30.22 12.73 46.52
N SER A 120 30.17 14.06 46.54
CA SER A 120 30.87 15.09 47.34
C SER A 120 30.57 16.40 46.59
N SER A 121 30.29 17.55 47.18
CA SER A 121 31.12 18.42 48.04
C SER A 121 30.24 19.55 48.57
#